data_AF-A0A7S1FI96-F1
#
_entry.id   AF-A0A7S1FI96-F1
#
_cell.length_a   1.000
_cell.length_b   1.000
_cell.length_c   1.000
_cell.angle_alpha   90.00
_cell.angle_beta   90.00
_cell.angle_gamma   90.00
#
_symmetry.space_group_name_H-M   'P 1'
#
loop_
_entity.id
_entity.type
_entity.pdbx_description
1 polymer ?
#
loop_
_entity_poly.entity_id
_entity_poly.type
_entity_poly.pdbx_seq_one_letter_code
_entity_poly.pdbx_strand_id
1 'polypeptide(L)'
;MAQAVEPKPGSNSKILTGIVSLFPHSADMVRCLLLVGLSYSVVSRCSALRVEKRQSLSVDMSIAEDCLRLTTPSLKVEYPSDANDHFDEITKALKPYDNCGVHSYAAYWGPWIENHWISHFGSLWSDEKQRLGENAQLSTIFGPFIPILFPFVDCWVQHGWHNEEGLVRALTDVLRPDVAYITVSQNDIGLNVPFMPNVVVLSAGGYGNVPVPLLSGAKSVEKIVPIDQRSLLASFVGSVAHAPHEMRQRLAQYMYRSFQPNQMFIGPSPKWEKVMADSRVSLVPRGWGRSAFHLAETVQMGLVPVYVYDDVPWVPYKDVLFEKLGYVVNISEMDLFLQNLPSVSFAELEAKEAMALKVRD
;
A
#
# COMPACT_ATOMS: atom_id res chain seq x y z
N MET A 1 7.08 -48.60 -12.29
CA MET A 1 7.81 -47.91 -13.37
C MET A 1 6.78 -47.11 -14.17
N ALA A 2 6.51 -45.89 -13.71
CA ALA A 2 5.50 -45.02 -14.29
C ALA A 2 6.19 -43.98 -15.17
N GLN A 3 5.80 -43.92 -16.44
CA GLN A 3 6.32 -43.00 -17.44
C GLN A 3 5.85 -41.58 -17.15
N ALA A 4 6.80 -40.65 -17.16
CA ALA A 4 6.56 -39.22 -17.09
C ALA A 4 5.84 -38.74 -18.37
N VAL A 5 4.73 -38.03 -18.19
CA VAL A 5 4.03 -37.33 -19.26
C VAL A 5 4.48 -35.87 -19.22
N GLU A 6 5.19 -35.44 -20.25
CA GLU A 6 5.55 -34.03 -20.46
C GLU A 6 4.29 -33.20 -20.78
N PRO A 7 4.14 -31.98 -20.21
CA PRO A 7 3.09 -31.07 -20.63
C PRO A 7 3.52 -30.32 -21.89
N LYS A 8 2.69 -30.43 -22.94
CA LYS A 8 2.80 -29.62 -24.16
C LYS A 8 2.53 -28.13 -23.86
N PRO A 9 3.22 -27.20 -24.52
CA PRO A 9 2.97 -25.77 -24.38
C PRO A 9 1.67 -25.41 -25.11
N GLY A 10 0.60 -25.20 -24.34
CA GLY A 10 -0.69 -24.71 -24.80
C GLY A 10 -0.73 -23.18 -24.80
N SER A 11 -1.06 -22.62 -25.95
CA SER A 11 -1.20 -21.21 -26.26
C SER A 11 -2.13 -20.44 -25.31
N ASN A 12 -1.59 -19.49 -24.54
CA ASN A 12 -2.35 -18.44 -23.84
C ASN A 12 -1.84 -17.04 -24.26
N SER A 13 -2.05 -16.70 -25.53
CA SER A 13 -1.64 -15.42 -26.14
C SER A 13 -2.85 -14.63 -26.68
N LYS A 14 -4.03 -14.76 -26.06
CA LYS A 14 -5.23 -13.98 -26.48
C LYS A 14 -6.19 -13.69 -25.33
N ILE A 15 -5.72 -13.05 -24.25
CA ILE A 15 -6.56 -12.27 -23.33
C ILE A 15 -5.71 -11.09 -22.83
N LEU A 16 -5.55 -10.05 -23.66
CA LEU A 16 -4.85 -8.80 -23.29
C LEU A 16 -5.28 -7.64 -24.20
N THR A 17 -6.56 -7.60 -24.59
CA THR A 17 -7.12 -6.56 -25.49
C THR A 17 -8.49 -6.08 -25.02
N GLY A 18 -8.64 -5.88 -23.71
CA GLY A 18 -9.89 -5.45 -23.08
C GLY A 18 -9.74 -4.46 -21.92
N ILE A 19 -8.63 -3.71 -21.84
CA ILE A 19 -8.44 -2.62 -20.86
C ILE A 19 -7.62 -1.50 -21.53
N VAL A 20 -8.22 -0.80 -22.50
CA VAL A 20 -7.62 0.41 -23.13
C VAL A 20 -8.62 1.58 -23.16
N SER A 21 -9.81 1.46 -22.56
CA SER A 21 -10.83 2.52 -22.62
C SER A 21 -11.01 3.37 -21.36
N LEU A 22 -10.10 3.33 -20.38
CA LEU A 22 -10.19 4.22 -19.21
C LEU A 22 -8.99 5.14 -18.94
N PHE A 23 -7.84 4.99 -19.61
CA PHE A 23 -6.75 5.96 -19.53
C PHE A 23 -5.89 5.93 -20.81
N PRO A 24 -6.08 6.85 -21.76
CA PRO A 24 -5.14 7.02 -22.86
C PRO A 24 -3.99 7.92 -22.41
N HIS A 25 -2.77 7.41 -22.58
CA HIS A 25 -1.46 8.07 -22.45
C HIS A 25 -0.64 7.78 -21.19
N SER A 26 0.51 7.15 -21.48
CA SER A 26 1.72 7.04 -20.69
C SER A 26 2.17 8.41 -20.13
N ALA A 27 1.81 8.69 -18.88
CA ALA A 27 2.43 9.68 -17.98
C ALA A 27 1.76 9.72 -16.57
N ASP A 28 0.59 9.09 -16.38
CA ASP A 28 -0.28 9.39 -15.22
C ASP A 28 -0.29 8.36 -14.06
N MET A 29 0.60 7.36 -14.03
CA MET A 29 0.61 6.39 -12.91
C MET A 29 1.17 7.00 -11.60
N VAL A 30 2.17 7.88 -11.72
CA VAL A 30 2.75 8.61 -10.59
C VAL A 30 1.82 9.75 -10.14
N ARG A 31 1.00 10.32 -11.03
CA ARG A 31 -0.06 11.26 -10.64
C ARG A 31 -1.17 10.59 -9.85
N CYS A 32 -1.53 9.34 -10.12
CA CYS A 32 -2.51 8.62 -9.31
C CYS A 32 -1.99 8.22 -7.91
N LEU A 33 -0.69 7.90 -7.78
CA LEU A 33 -0.06 7.62 -6.48
C LEU A 33 0.21 8.88 -5.65
N LEU A 34 0.44 10.04 -6.29
CA LEU A 34 0.76 11.31 -5.62
C LEU A 34 -0.43 12.27 -5.45
N LEU A 35 -1.61 11.98 -6.03
CA LEU A 35 -2.81 12.80 -5.83
C LEU A 35 -3.58 12.48 -4.53
N VAL A 36 -3.06 11.60 -3.66
CA VAL A 36 -3.86 11.11 -2.54
C VAL A 36 -3.15 11.18 -1.20
N GLY A 37 -3.31 12.36 -0.60
CA GLY A 37 -3.04 12.63 0.82
C GLY A 37 -3.60 13.98 1.31
N LEU A 38 -4.39 14.70 0.51
CA LEU A 38 -4.96 15.98 0.93
C LEU A 38 -6.38 15.78 1.44
N SER A 39 -6.52 15.73 2.76
CA SER A 39 -7.79 15.97 3.43
C SER A 39 -8.35 17.32 2.97
N TYR A 40 -9.63 17.35 2.62
CA TYR A 40 -10.48 18.52 2.35
C TYR A 40 -9.84 19.92 2.59
N SER A 41 -9.39 20.57 1.52
CA SER A 41 -9.51 22.02 1.29
C SER A 41 -8.96 22.53 -0.06
N VAL A 42 -8.34 21.70 -0.93
CA VAL A 42 -7.71 22.19 -2.19
C VAL A 42 -8.19 21.49 -3.46
N VAL A 43 -9.45 21.06 -3.52
CA VAL A 43 -10.07 20.54 -4.77
C VAL A 43 -11.06 21.56 -5.32
N SER A 44 -10.54 22.72 -5.72
CA SER A 44 -11.25 23.62 -6.64
C SER A 44 -10.24 24.53 -7.33
N ARG A 45 -9.59 23.98 -8.37
CA ARG A 45 -8.97 24.67 -9.54
C ARG A 45 -7.93 23.74 -10.16
N CYS A 46 -8.35 22.87 -11.06
CA CYS A 46 -7.45 22.32 -12.08
C CYS A 46 -8.30 21.92 -13.29
N SER A 47 -8.72 22.93 -14.04
CA SER A 47 -9.24 22.76 -15.39
C SER A 47 -8.42 23.67 -16.29
N ALA A 48 -7.88 23.07 -17.34
CA ALA A 48 -7.09 23.68 -18.42
C ALA A 48 -5.64 24.07 -18.09
N LEU A 49 -4.70 23.19 -18.43
CA LEU A 49 -3.36 23.60 -18.85
C LEU A 49 -3.08 23.00 -20.23
N ARG A 50 -3.08 23.91 -21.21
CA ARG A 50 -2.68 23.72 -22.60
C ARG A 50 -1.16 23.53 -22.65
N VAL A 51 -0.70 22.60 -23.47
CA VAL A 51 0.73 22.39 -23.74
C VAL A 51 1.24 23.50 -24.67
N GLU A 52 2.07 24.40 -24.16
CA GLU A 52 2.92 25.28 -24.98
C GLU A 52 4.38 25.22 -24.51
N LYS A 53 5.27 24.96 -25.48
CA LYS A 53 6.73 25.13 -25.56
C LYS A 53 7.60 24.89 -24.30
N ARG A 54 8.48 23.88 -24.41
CA ARG A 54 9.67 23.61 -23.56
C ARG A 54 10.63 24.81 -23.51
N GLN A 55 10.43 25.71 -22.55
CA GLN A 55 11.53 26.39 -21.86
C GLN A 55 11.92 25.55 -20.64
N SER A 56 13.14 25.71 -20.14
CA SER A 56 13.64 25.11 -18.89
C SER A 56 12.67 25.44 -17.75
N LEU A 57 11.72 24.53 -17.52
CA LEU A 57 10.76 24.61 -16.45
C LEU A 57 11.43 23.96 -15.26
N SER A 58 11.68 24.76 -14.23
CA SER A 58 12.04 24.26 -12.90
C SER A 58 11.07 23.16 -12.50
N VAL A 59 11.57 22.07 -11.91
CA VAL A 59 10.74 20.99 -11.41
C VAL A 59 9.77 21.54 -10.36
N ASP A 60 8.48 21.23 -10.50
CA ASP A 60 7.45 21.67 -9.57
C ASP A 60 7.57 20.91 -8.24
N MET A 61 8.02 21.61 -7.20
CA MET A 61 8.25 21.05 -5.87
C MET A 61 6.99 20.97 -5.02
N SER A 62 5.84 21.52 -5.46
CA SER A 62 4.63 21.65 -4.63
C SER A 62 4.19 20.32 -4.01
N ILE A 63 4.21 19.23 -4.78
CA ILE A 63 3.83 17.89 -4.30
C ILE A 63 4.78 17.41 -3.19
N ALA A 64 6.09 17.59 -3.36
CA ALA A 64 7.07 17.19 -2.33
C ALA A 64 6.91 18.02 -1.06
N GLU A 65 6.73 19.33 -1.21
CA GLU A 65 6.51 20.23 -0.07
C GLU A 65 5.22 19.88 0.68
N ASP A 66 4.12 19.65 -0.03
CA ASP A 66 2.82 19.29 0.57
C ASP A 66 2.94 18.00 1.39
N CYS A 67 3.62 16.97 0.88
CA CYS A 67 3.81 15.72 1.61
C CYS A 67 4.74 15.87 2.83
N LEU A 68 5.88 16.53 2.67
CA LEU A 68 6.92 16.61 3.70
C LEU A 68 6.55 17.60 4.83
N ARG A 69 5.79 18.65 4.51
CA ARG A 69 5.33 19.64 5.51
C ARG A 69 4.26 19.12 6.46
N LEU A 70 3.63 17.98 6.17
CA LEU A 70 2.74 17.30 7.12
C LEU A 70 3.46 16.89 8.41
N THR A 71 4.75 16.55 8.32
CA THR A 71 5.57 16.15 9.47
C THR A 71 6.61 17.20 9.83
N THR A 72 7.11 17.97 8.85
CA THR A 72 8.12 19.00 9.05
C THR A 72 7.70 20.33 8.41
N PRO A 73 6.81 21.12 9.05
CA PRO A 73 6.17 22.29 8.42
C PRO A 73 7.13 23.36 7.88
N SER A 74 8.31 23.50 8.49
CA SER A 74 9.33 24.48 8.09
C SER A 74 10.31 23.97 7.04
N LEU A 75 10.15 22.72 6.55
CA LEU A 75 11.06 22.15 5.58
C LEU A 75 11.00 22.92 4.25
N LYS A 76 12.19 23.16 3.70
CA LYS A 76 12.39 23.70 2.36
C LYS A 76 13.22 22.69 1.60
N VAL A 77 12.76 22.35 0.41
CA VAL A 77 13.44 21.41 -0.47
C VAL A 77 13.57 22.01 -1.86
N GLU A 78 14.64 21.65 -2.55
CA GLU A 78 14.88 22.01 -3.93
C GLU A 78 15.22 20.76 -4.75
N TYR A 79 14.91 20.81 -6.04
CA TYR A 79 15.33 19.75 -6.96
C TYR A 79 16.76 20.04 -7.41
N PRO A 80 17.74 19.20 -7.04
CA PRO A 80 19.14 19.50 -7.27
C PRO A 80 19.48 19.40 -8.77
N SER A 81 20.37 20.28 -9.26
CA SER A 81 20.80 20.26 -10.67
C SER A 81 21.60 19.01 -11.04
N ASP A 82 22.23 18.37 -10.05
CA ASP A 82 23.00 17.13 -10.17
C ASP A 82 22.18 15.88 -9.77
N ALA A 83 20.85 15.93 -9.87
CA ALA A 83 19.96 14.86 -9.37
C ALA A 83 20.34 13.45 -9.86
N ASN A 84 20.74 13.31 -11.13
CA ASN A 84 21.14 12.02 -11.69
C ASN A 84 22.42 11.47 -11.03
N ASP A 85 23.44 12.33 -10.90
CA ASP A 85 24.71 11.96 -10.25
C ASP A 85 24.49 11.64 -8.78
N HIS A 86 23.61 12.41 -8.12
CA HIS A 86 23.26 12.20 -6.73
C HIS A 86 22.49 10.89 -6.50
N PHE A 87 21.61 10.49 -7.42
CA PHE A 87 20.97 9.17 -7.38
C PHE A 87 21.98 8.03 -7.56
N ASP A 88 22.95 8.19 -8.46
CA ASP A 88 24.00 7.19 -8.67
C ASP A 88 24.92 7.10 -7.42
N GLU A 89 25.19 8.22 -6.73
CA GLU A 89 25.88 8.27 -5.43
C GLU A 89 25.14 7.47 -4.35
N ILE A 90 23.82 7.68 -4.19
CA ILE A 90 22.98 6.93 -3.24
C ILE A 90 23.02 5.44 -3.57
N THR A 91 22.82 5.09 -4.83
CA THR A 91 22.82 3.69 -5.29
C THR A 91 24.15 3.02 -4.97
N LYS A 92 25.26 3.71 -5.21
CA LYS A 92 26.61 3.22 -4.90
C LYS A 92 26.83 3.05 -3.40
N ALA A 93 26.35 3.98 -2.58
CA ALA A 93 26.47 3.91 -1.12
C ALA A 93 25.66 2.77 -0.51
N LEU A 94 24.52 2.43 -1.11
CA LEU A 94 23.66 1.33 -0.66
C LEU A 94 24.06 -0.03 -1.18
N LYS A 95 24.88 -0.09 -2.24
CA LYS A 95 25.28 -1.33 -2.91
C LYS A 95 25.88 -2.40 -1.99
N PRO A 96 26.70 -2.08 -0.98
CA PRO A 96 27.23 -3.10 -0.05
C PRO A 96 26.15 -3.83 0.76
N TYR A 97 24.98 -3.19 0.94
CA TYR A 97 23.90 -3.66 1.80
C TYR A 97 22.74 -4.29 1.01
N ASP A 98 22.80 -4.34 -0.33
CA ASP A 98 21.68 -4.76 -1.18
C ASP A 98 21.65 -6.27 -1.49
N ASN A 99 22.58 -7.04 -0.91
CA ASN A 99 22.69 -8.49 -1.12
C ASN A 99 21.72 -9.29 -0.24
N CYS A 100 20.43 -8.95 -0.36
CA CYS A 100 19.36 -9.52 0.43
C CYS A 100 18.44 -10.35 -0.46
N GLY A 101 18.21 -11.61 -0.08
CA GLY A 101 17.24 -12.49 -0.72
C GLY A 101 15.82 -12.07 -0.37
N VAL A 102 14.90 -12.28 -1.32
CA VAL A 102 13.46 -12.05 -1.09
C VAL A 102 13.00 -12.92 0.08
N HIS A 103 12.47 -12.30 1.13
CA HIS A 103 11.99 -13.04 2.29
C HIS A 103 10.64 -13.74 2.01
N SER A 104 10.29 -14.72 2.84
CA SER A 104 8.96 -15.35 2.80
C SER A 104 8.22 -15.14 4.12
N TYR A 105 6.92 -14.93 4.02
CA TYR A 105 6.03 -14.75 5.17
C TYR A 105 4.60 -15.17 4.82
N ALA A 106 3.90 -15.79 5.76
CA ALA A 106 2.51 -16.23 5.60
C ALA A 106 2.23 -17.02 4.30
N ALA A 107 3.12 -17.97 3.96
CA ALA A 107 3.08 -18.78 2.74
C ALA A 107 3.21 -18.02 1.42
N TYR A 108 3.57 -16.72 1.46
CA TYR A 108 3.96 -15.94 0.31
C TYR A 108 5.48 -15.75 0.27
N TRP A 109 6.07 -15.91 -0.92
CA TRP A 109 7.52 -15.92 -1.14
C TRP A 109 8.01 -14.66 -1.87
N GLY A 110 7.19 -13.60 -1.84
CA GLY A 110 7.40 -12.41 -2.66
C GLY A 110 7.13 -12.66 -4.16
N PRO A 111 7.55 -11.73 -5.04
CA PRO A 111 8.14 -10.42 -4.70
C PRO A 111 7.19 -9.53 -3.88
N TRP A 112 7.75 -8.77 -2.95
CA TRP A 112 7.02 -7.80 -2.14
C TRP A 112 6.94 -6.44 -2.84
N ILE A 113 6.17 -5.50 -2.26
CA ILE A 113 5.97 -4.17 -2.86
C ILE A 113 7.29 -3.41 -3.09
N GLU A 114 8.27 -3.57 -2.20
CA GLU A 114 9.62 -2.99 -2.36
C GLU A 114 10.34 -3.60 -3.58
N ASN A 115 10.25 -4.92 -3.79
CA ASN A 115 10.86 -5.57 -4.95
C ASN A 115 10.21 -5.11 -6.25
N HIS A 116 8.89 -4.98 -6.27
CA HIS A 116 8.15 -4.44 -7.40
C HIS A 116 8.54 -2.99 -7.69
N TRP A 117 8.64 -2.15 -6.65
CA TRP A 117 9.09 -0.77 -6.76
C TRP A 117 10.49 -0.68 -7.38
N ILE A 118 11.46 -1.42 -6.83
CA ILE A 118 12.84 -1.42 -7.30
C ILE A 118 12.92 -1.91 -8.75
N SER A 119 12.29 -3.05 -9.06
CA SER A 119 12.34 -3.64 -10.40
C SER A 119 11.67 -2.75 -11.45
N HIS A 120 10.46 -2.26 -11.16
CA HIS A 120 9.70 -1.44 -12.10
C HIS A 120 10.39 -0.10 -12.38
N PHE A 121 10.69 0.66 -11.32
CA PHE A 121 11.24 1.99 -11.48
C PHE A 121 12.73 1.99 -11.86
N GLY A 122 13.48 0.96 -11.47
CA GLY A 122 14.83 0.72 -11.96
C GLY A 122 14.86 0.44 -13.47
N SER A 123 13.90 -0.33 -13.98
CA SER A 123 13.73 -0.56 -15.43
C SER A 123 13.37 0.73 -16.15
N LEU A 124 12.38 1.48 -15.67
CA LEU A 124 11.98 2.75 -16.29
C LEU A 124 13.16 3.73 -16.38
N TRP A 125 13.97 3.81 -15.33
CA TRP A 125 15.15 4.67 -15.35
C TRP A 125 16.23 4.18 -16.33
N SER A 126 16.45 2.87 -16.39
CA SER A 126 17.38 2.27 -17.34
C SER A 126 16.95 2.52 -18.79
N ASP A 127 15.66 2.36 -19.08
CA ASP A 127 15.07 2.60 -20.40
C ASP A 127 15.17 4.09 -20.79
N GLU A 128 14.92 5.00 -19.85
CA GLU A 128 15.07 6.45 -20.07
C GLU A 128 16.52 6.82 -20.36
N LYS A 129 17.49 6.28 -19.60
CA LYS A 129 18.93 6.46 -19.87
C LYS A 129 19.33 5.90 -21.23
N GLN A 130 18.83 4.72 -21.61
CA GLN A 130 19.11 4.13 -22.92
C GLN A 130 18.55 5.01 -24.06
N ARG A 131 17.36 5.58 -23.87
CA ARG A 131 16.66 6.37 -24.89
C ARG A 131 17.22 7.78 -25.06
N LEU A 132 17.63 8.44 -23.98
CA LEU A 132 18.02 9.85 -23.97
C LEU A 132 19.50 10.12 -23.70
N GLY A 133 20.26 9.13 -23.24
CA GLY A 133 21.66 9.30 -22.86
C GLY A 133 21.83 10.38 -21.79
N GLU A 134 22.73 11.33 -22.04
CA GLU A 134 23.01 12.46 -21.15
C GLU A 134 21.80 13.40 -20.92
N ASN A 135 20.77 13.33 -21.79
CA ASN A 135 19.56 14.14 -21.64
C ASN A 135 18.49 13.47 -20.76
N ALA A 136 18.72 12.26 -20.25
CA ALA A 136 17.80 11.60 -19.33
C ALA A 136 17.68 12.41 -18.03
N GLN A 137 16.47 12.51 -17.48
CA GLN A 137 16.23 13.26 -16.24
C GLN A 137 15.37 12.42 -15.30
N LEU A 138 15.84 12.20 -14.06
CA LEU A 138 15.05 11.47 -13.06
C LEU A 138 13.65 12.05 -12.84
N SER A 139 13.50 13.37 -12.96
CA SER A 139 12.24 14.07 -12.78
C SER A 139 11.16 13.67 -13.79
N THR A 140 11.51 13.07 -14.93
CA THR A 140 10.51 12.53 -15.88
C THR A 140 9.81 11.29 -15.34
N ILE A 141 10.41 10.60 -14.37
CA ILE A 141 9.88 9.37 -13.76
C ILE A 141 9.39 9.66 -12.33
N PHE A 142 10.19 10.37 -11.53
CA PHE A 142 9.95 10.56 -10.09
C PHE A 142 9.46 11.96 -9.72
N GLY A 143 9.28 12.85 -10.71
CA GLY A 143 8.84 14.22 -10.46
C GLY A 143 9.83 14.98 -9.57
N PRO A 144 9.41 15.56 -8.44
CA PRO A 144 10.27 16.34 -7.56
C PRO A 144 11.16 15.52 -6.62
N PHE A 145 11.15 14.19 -6.70
CA PHE A 145 11.86 13.33 -5.76
C PHE A 145 13.08 12.65 -6.37
N ILE A 146 14.09 12.40 -5.53
CA ILE A 146 15.15 11.43 -5.81
C ILE A 146 14.79 10.10 -5.14
N PRO A 147 14.71 8.98 -5.87
CA PRO A 147 14.26 7.72 -5.30
C PRO A 147 15.38 7.03 -4.50
N ILE A 148 14.99 6.40 -3.38
CA ILE A 148 15.83 5.43 -2.66
C ILE A 148 15.30 4.04 -3.02
N LEU A 149 16.01 3.34 -3.90
CA LEU A 149 15.67 1.99 -4.36
C LEU A 149 16.42 0.96 -3.50
N PHE A 150 15.82 0.54 -2.38
CA PHE A 150 16.44 -0.40 -1.45
C PHE A 150 15.41 -1.37 -0.84
N PRO A 151 15.69 -2.68 -0.77
CA PRO A 151 14.77 -3.67 -0.24
C PRO A 151 14.88 -3.76 1.29
N PHE A 152 14.46 -2.70 1.97
CA PHE A 152 14.56 -2.54 3.42
C PHE A 152 14.08 -3.77 4.19
N VAL A 153 12.93 -4.33 3.86
CA VAL A 153 12.37 -5.46 4.63
C VAL A 153 13.10 -6.77 4.36
N ASP A 154 13.47 -7.06 3.11
CA ASP A 154 14.24 -8.27 2.80
C ASP A 154 15.56 -8.27 3.58
N CYS A 155 16.26 -7.13 3.56
CA CYS A 155 17.50 -6.98 4.32
C CYS A 155 17.28 -7.05 5.83
N TRP A 156 16.23 -6.41 6.34
CA TRP A 156 15.89 -6.44 7.75
C TRP A 156 15.61 -7.87 8.25
N VAL A 157 14.87 -8.66 7.48
CA VAL A 157 14.57 -10.07 7.81
C VAL A 157 15.84 -10.92 7.76
N GLN A 158 16.64 -10.78 6.70
CA GLN A 158 17.87 -11.57 6.53
C GLN A 158 18.91 -11.31 7.63
N HIS A 159 18.92 -10.09 8.18
CA HIS A 159 19.79 -9.69 9.29
C HIS A 159 19.15 -9.86 10.67
N GLY A 160 18.16 -10.76 10.79
CA GLY A 160 17.60 -11.14 12.08
C GLY A 160 16.76 -10.05 12.73
N TRP A 161 15.97 -9.33 11.92
CA TRP A 161 15.08 -8.25 12.36
C TRP A 161 15.82 -6.99 12.85
N HIS A 162 16.96 -6.71 12.22
CA HIS A 162 17.77 -5.51 12.43
C HIS A 162 18.30 -4.97 11.10
N ASN A 163 18.58 -3.67 11.05
CA ASN A 163 19.31 -3.10 9.92
C ASN A 163 20.78 -3.52 10.01
N GLU A 164 21.40 -3.82 8.86
CA GLU A 164 22.82 -4.13 8.80
C GLU A 164 23.67 -2.98 9.35
N GLU A 165 24.77 -3.32 10.03
CA GLU A 165 25.68 -2.32 10.57
C GLU A 165 26.22 -1.43 9.46
N GLY A 166 26.08 -0.11 9.59
CA GLY A 166 26.55 0.86 8.61
C GLY A 166 25.50 1.32 7.60
N LEU A 167 24.37 0.62 7.40
CA LEU A 167 23.31 1.05 6.47
C LEU A 167 22.78 2.46 6.81
N VAL A 168 22.46 2.68 8.09
CA VAL A 168 21.98 3.98 8.58
C VAL A 168 22.99 5.09 8.31
N ARG A 169 24.28 4.79 8.53
CA ARG A 169 25.37 5.73 8.31
C ARG A 169 25.54 6.03 6.82
N ALA A 170 25.52 5.01 5.97
CA ALA A 170 25.61 5.17 4.52
C ALA A 170 24.49 6.07 3.98
N LEU A 171 23.25 5.90 4.46
CA LEU A 171 22.13 6.81 4.14
C LEU A 171 22.39 8.22 4.65
N THR A 172 22.76 8.38 5.93
CA THR A 172 22.95 9.70 6.55
C THR A 172 24.10 10.48 5.91
N ASP A 173 25.15 9.79 5.45
CA ASP A 173 26.33 10.40 4.85
C ASP A 173 26.04 10.94 3.43
N VAL A 174 25.07 10.36 2.69
CA VAL A 174 24.75 10.78 1.31
C VAL A 174 23.49 11.65 1.22
N LEU A 175 22.48 11.44 2.06
CA LEU A 175 21.22 12.17 1.94
C LEU A 175 21.38 13.65 2.36
N ARG A 176 21.07 14.56 1.44
CA ARG A 176 21.16 16.01 1.60
C ARG A 176 19.89 16.56 2.24
N PRO A 177 19.95 17.40 3.27
CA PRO A 177 18.79 17.82 4.05
C PRO A 177 17.77 18.68 3.29
N ASP A 178 18.19 19.30 2.19
CA ASP A 178 17.44 20.19 1.29
C ASP A 178 16.94 19.50 0.02
N VAL A 179 17.11 18.18 -0.11
CA VAL A 179 16.62 17.39 -1.24
C VAL A 179 15.45 16.53 -0.80
N ALA A 180 14.40 16.47 -1.62
CA ALA A 180 13.25 15.60 -1.37
C ALA A 180 13.52 14.18 -1.89
N TYR A 181 13.37 13.19 -1.02
CA TYR A 181 13.52 11.77 -1.37
C TYR A 181 12.21 11.02 -1.28
N ILE A 182 12.12 9.90 -1.99
CA ILE A 182 10.98 8.99 -1.91
C ILE A 182 11.43 7.53 -1.82
N THR A 183 10.72 6.75 -1.01
CA THR A 183 10.94 5.30 -0.92
C THR A 183 9.66 4.56 -0.54
N VAL A 184 9.72 3.23 -0.59
CA VAL A 184 8.64 2.32 -0.21
C VAL A 184 9.11 1.48 0.96
N SER A 185 8.24 1.27 1.95
CA SER A 185 8.51 0.34 3.04
C SER A 185 7.30 -0.53 3.36
N GLN A 186 7.50 -1.85 3.38
CA GLN A 186 6.47 -2.78 3.82
C GLN A 186 6.45 -2.94 5.35
N ASN A 187 7.54 -2.61 6.02
CA ASN A 187 7.77 -2.93 7.41
C ASN A 187 6.70 -2.33 8.33
N ASP A 188 6.30 -3.11 9.33
CA ASP A 188 5.32 -2.71 10.34
C ASP A 188 5.86 -1.69 11.34
N ILE A 189 7.16 -1.35 11.28
CA ILE A 189 7.79 -0.22 11.98
C ILE A 189 8.43 0.80 11.01
N GLY A 190 8.11 0.73 9.71
CA GLY A 190 8.68 1.61 8.68
C GLY A 190 10.16 1.31 8.40
N LEU A 191 10.96 2.32 8.09
CA LEU A 191 12.36 2.11 7.68
C LEU A 191 13.28 1.60 8.81
N ASN A 192 12.84 1.67 10.07
CA ASN A 192 13.66 1.31 11.24
C ASN A 192 15.02 2.06 11.30
N VAL A 193 15.04 3.30 10.81
CA VAL A 193 16.17 4.23 10.80
C VAL A 193 15.74 5.50 11.55
N PRO A 194 16.67 6.36 11.99
CA PRO A 194 16.34 7.68 12.53
C PRO A 194 15.43 8.46 11.58
N PHE A 195 14.52 9.26 12.13
CA PHE A 195 13.59 10.06 11.34
C PHE A 195 14.34 10.99 10.38
N MET A 196 14.05 10.87 9.08
CA MET A 196 14.61 11.71 8.03
C MET A 196 13.51 12.64 7.49
N PRO A 197 13.54 13.94 7.83
CA PRO A 197 12.41 14.86 7.61
C PRO A 197 12.10 15.12 6.13
N ASN A 198 13.05 14.84 5.24
CA ASN A 198 13.01 15.09 3.81
C ASN A 198 12.81 13.81 2.96
N VAL A 199 12.43 12.69 3.61
CA VAL A 199 12.13 11.42 2.93
C VAL A 199 10.63 11.13 3.03
N VAL A 200 9.96 11.03 1.89
CA VAL A 200 8.59 10.51 1.80
C VAL A 200 8.64 8.98 1.78
N VAL A 201 8.02 8.36 2.79
CA VAL A 201 7.89 6.90 2.87
C VAL A 201 6.46 6.50 2.50
N LEU A 202 6.32 5.80 1.38
CA LEU A 202 5.10 5.08 1.03
C LEU A 202 5.08 3.78 1.85
N SER A 203 4.26 3.72 2.90
CA SER A 203 4.32 2.64 3.89
C SER A 203 3.09 1.73 3.84
N ALA A 204 3.36 0.44 3.62
CA ALA A 204 2.34 -0.60 3.67
C ALA A 204 2.07 -1.05 5.12
N GLY A 205 3.11 -1.12 5.96
CA GLY A 205 3.03 -1.66 7.31
C GLY A 205 2.43 -0.70 8.35
N GLY A 206 2.51 0.62 8.15
CA GLY A 206 1.84 1.58 9.04
C GLY A 206 2.64 2.78 9.52
N TYR A 207 3.91 2.90 9.14
CA TYR A 207 4.80 3.97 9.59
C TYR A 207 5.52 4.58 8.39
N GLY A 208 5.16 5.83 8.11
CA GLY A 208 5.63 6.61 6.97
C GLY A 208 4.75 7.82 6.76
N ASN A 209 4.67 8.30 5.51
CA ASN A 209 3.91 9.49 5.15
C ASN A 209 2.60 9.11 4.44
N VAL A 210 2.64 8.08 3.58
CA VAL A 210 1.51 7.74 2.71
C VAL A 210 1.16 6.26 2.86
N PRO A 211 -0.09 5.90 3.21
CA PRO A 211 -0.51 4.50 3.28
C PRO A 211 -0.62 3.89 1.88
N VAL A 212 0.03 2.73 1.69
CA VAL A 212 -0.12 1.89 0.49
C VAL A 212 -0.61 0.49 0.86
N PRO A 213 -1.21 -0.28 -0.07
CA PRO A 213 -1.71 -1.62 0.25
C PRO A 213 -0.61 -2.58 0.74
N LEU A 214 -0.90 -3.35 1.78
CA LEU A 214 -0.04 -4.41 2.30
C LEU A 214 -0.46 -5.75 1.71
N LEU A 215 0.23 -6.18 0.65
CA LEU A 215 -0.15 -7.33 -0.18
C LEU A 215 0.65 -8.60 0.20
N SER A 216 -0.02 -9.75 0.22
CA SER A 216 0.55 -11.10 0.48
C SER A 216 0.29 -12.08 -0.68
N GLY A 217 0.35 -11.57 -1.91
CA GLY A 217 -0.04 -12.29 -3.13
C GLY A 217 -1.51 -12.13 -3.50
N ALA A 218 -1.92 -12.75 -4.61
CA ALA A 218 -3.31 -12.68 -5.08
C ALA A 218 -4.24 -13.50 -4.19
N LYS A 219 -5.39 -12.93 -3.83
CA LYS A 219 -6.48 -13.63 -3.13
C LYS A 219 -7.73 -13.60 -3.98
N SER A 220 -8.50 -14.67 -3.92
CA SER A 220 -9.79 -14.76 -4.54
C SER A 220 -10.69 -15.68 -3.74
N VAL A 221 -12.00 -15.50 -3.91
CA VAL A 221 -12.99 -16.46 -3.47
C VAL A 221 -13.58 -17.13 -4.69
N GLU A 222 -13.81 -18.44 -4.61
CA GLU A 222 -14.43 -19.20 -5.70
C GLU A 222 -15.84 -18.70 -6.01
N LYS A 223 -16.58 -18.28 -4.97
CA LYS A 223 -17.95 -17.79 -5.08
C LYS A 223 -18.25 -16.77 -3.99
N ILE A 224 -18.68 -15.60 -4.42
CA ILE A 224 -19.26 -14.58 -3.54
C ILE A 224 -20.73 -14.94 -3.31
N VAL A 225 -21.14 -15.02 -2.03
CA VAL A 225 -22.54 -15.22 -1.64
C VAL A 225 -23.25 -13.87 -1.71
N PRO A 226 -24.45 -13.75 -2.34
CA PRO A 226 -25.22 -12.52 -2.31
C PRO A 226 -25.42 -11.99 -0.90
N ILE A 227 -25.29 -10.67 -0.69
CA ILE A 227 -25.31 -10.03 0.65
C ILE A 227 -26.54 -10.41 1.47
N ASP A 228 -27.70 -10.52 0.82
CA ASP A 228 -28.99 -10.87 1.43
C ASP A 228 -29.08 -12.35 1.86
N GLN A 229 -28.19 -13.21 1.35
CA GLN A 229 -28.12 -14.64 1.64
C GLN A 229 -27.02 -15.01 2.65
N ARG A 230 -26.17 -14.05 3.03
CA ARG A 230 -25.07 -14.27 3.98
C ARG A 230 -25.59 -14.51 5.39
N SER A 231 -25.08 -15.55 6.04
CA SER A 231 -25.53 -15.94 7.38
C SER A 231 -24.92 -15.07 8.49
N LEU A 232 -23.72 -14.53 8.27
CA LEU A 232 -23.00 -13.72 9.24
C LEU A 232 -23.15 -12.22 8.94
N LEU A 233 -23.41 -11.45 9.99
CA LEU A 233 -23.41 -9.98 9.91
C LEU A 233 -21.97 -9.45 9.77
N ALA A 234 -21.04 -10.00 10.53
CA ALA A 234 -19.63 -9.63 10.47
C ALA A 234 -18.73 -10.80 10.87
N SER A 235 -17.48 -10.77 10.41
CA SER A 235 -16.45 -11.67 10.93
C SER A 235 -15.11 -10.97 11.13
N PHE A 236 -14.35 -11.40 12.14
CA PHE A 236 -12.91 -11.18 12.21
C PHE A 236 -12.23 -12.56 12.17
N VAL A 237 -11.50 -12.85 11.09
CA VAL A 237 -10.75 -14.10 10.99
C VAL A 237 -9.27 -13.85 11.16
N GLY A 238 -8.72 -14.29 12.30
CA GLY A 238 -7.33 -14.07 12.64
C GLY A 238 -7.02 -14.31 14.11
N SER A 239 -5.76 -14.13 14.48
CA SER A 239 -5.36 -14.25 15.88
C SER A 239 -5.84 -13.03 16.68
N VAL A 240 -6.58 -13.29 17.76
CA VAL A 240 -7.04 -12.28 18.72
C VAL A 240 -5.93 -11.74 19.62
N ALA A 241 -4.77 -12.41 19.67
CA ALA A 241 -3.70 -12.08 20.61
C ALA A 241 -2.63 -11.12 20.06
N HIS A 242 -2.56 -10.93 18.73
CA HIS A 242 -1.42 -10.27 18.09
C HIS A 242 -1.78 -8.87 17.55
N ALA A 243 -1.79 -7.87 18.43
CA ALA A 243 -1.84 -6.45 18.11
C ALA A 243 -1.43 -5.59 19.32
N PRO A 244 -0.93 -4.35 19.13
CA PRO A 244 -0.66 -3.43 20.23
C PRO A 244 -1.92 -3.13 21.02
N HIS A 245 -1.73 -2.74 22.28
CA HIS A 245 -2.80 -2.31 23.20
C HIS A 245 -3.97 -3.31 23.31
N GLU A 246 -3.67 -4.60 23.09
CA GLU A 246 -4.64 -5.70 23.09
C GLU A 246 -5.84 -5.44 22.15
N MET A 247 -5.63 -4.67 21.08
CA MET A 247 -6.74 -4.11 20.30
C MET A 247 -7.66 -5.20 19.71
N ARG A 248 -7.09 -6.31 19.24
CA ARG A 248 -7.87 -7.44 18.73
C ARG A 248 -8.66 -8.18 19.81
N GLN A 249 -8.19 -8.19 21.06
CA GLN A 249 -8.95 -8.71 22.18
C GLN A 249 -10.10 -7.77 22.56
N ARG A 250 -9.87 -6.45 22.51
CA ARG A 250 -10.91 -5.45 22.73
C ARG A 250 -12.00 -5.55 21.66
N LEU A 251 -11.62 -5.72 20.38
CA LEU A 251 -12.57 -6.00 19.30
C LEU A 251 -13.39 -7.26 19.61
N ALA A 252 -12.75 -8.33 20.08
CA ALA A 252 -13.43 -9.55 20.48
C ALA A 252 -14.48 -9.30 21.57
N GLN A 253 -14.12 -8.52 22.59
CA GLN A 253 -15.04 -8.19 23.68
C GLN A 253 -16.27 -7.43 23.18
N TYR A 254 -16.11 -6.48 22.25
CA TYR A 254 -17.26 -5.78 21.64
C TYR A 254 -18.16 -6.71 20.82
N MET A 255 -17.57 -7.62 20.03
CA MET A 255 -18.34 -8.60 19.26
C MET A 255 -19.12 -9.55 20.18
N TYR A 256 -18.51 -10.03 21.27
CA TYR A 256 -19.19 -10.91 22.22
C TYR A 256 -20.34 -10.24 22.97
N ARG A 257 -20.25 -8.93 23.22
CA ARG A 257 -21.30 -8.18 23.93
C ARG A 257 -22.46 -7.78 23.04
N SER A 258 -22.20 -7.51 21.77
CA SER A 258 -23.16 -6.83 20.90
C SER A 258 -24.23 -7.74 20.29
N PHE A 259 -24.02 -9.06 20.23
CA PHE A 259 -24.87 -9.92 19.38
C PHE A 259 -25.23 -11.29 19.93
N GLN A 260 -26.31 -11.84 19.35
CA GLN A 260 -26.75 -13.20 19.61
C GLN A 260 -25.71 -14.22 19.13
N PRO A 261 -25.66 -15.41 19.76
CA PRO A 261 -24.84 -16.52 19.26
C PRO A 261 -25.10 -16.77 17.76
N ASN A 262 -24.03 -16.97 17.00
CA ASN A 262 -24.03 -17.31 15.56
C ASN A 262 -24.30 -16.17 14.56
N GLN A 263 -24.43 -14.90 14.98
CA GLN A 263 -24.51 -13.78 14.03
C GLN A 263 -23.14 -13.25 13.58
N MET A 264 -22.08 -13.58 14.32
CA MET A 264 -20.72 -13.16 14.01
C MET A 264 -19.73 -14.28 14.22
N PHE A 265 -18.60 -14.19 13.52
CA PHE A 265 -17.47 -15.09 13.72
C PHE A 265 -16.25 -14.31 14.22
N ILE A 266 -15.56 -14.86 15.22
CA ILE A 266 -14.27 -14.32 15.66
C ILE A 266 -13.26 -15.42 15.95
N GLY A 267 -12.03 -15.22 15.47
CA GLY A 267 -10.88 -16.04 15.81
C GLY A 267 -10.24 -16.70 14.58
N PRO A 268 -9.33 -17.66 14.76
CA PRO A 268 -8.71 -18.36 13.64
C PRO A 268 -9.67 -19.38 13.03
N SER A 269 -9.57 -19.59 11.71
CA SER A 269 -10.30 -20.66 11.00
C SER A 269 -9.47 -21.17 9.82
N PRO A 270 -9.37 -22.50 9.59
CA PRO A 270 -8.79 -23.03 8.36
C PRO A 270 -9.71 -22.83 7.14
N LYS A 271 -10.96 -22.39 7.34
CA LYS A 271 -11.95 -22.08 6.30
C LYS A 271 -12.24 -20.57 6.29
N TRP A 272 -11.21 -19.76 6.52
CA TRP A 272 -11.34 -18.33 6.72
C TRP A 272 -11.98 -17.63 5.51
N GLU A 273 -11.64 -18.05 4.29
CA GLU A 273 -12.20 -17.50 3.05
C GLU A 273 -13.72 -17.68 3.00
N LYS A 274 -14.19 -18.88 3.40
CA LYS A 274 -15.62 -19.18 3.44
C LYS A 274 -16.35 -18.37 4.50
N VAL A 275 -15.73 -18.21 5.68
CA VAL A 275 -16.32 -17.39 6.75
C VAL A 275 -16.47 -15.94 6.30
N MET A 276 -15.44 -15.37 5.68
CA MET A 276 -15.48 -14.01 5.15
C MET A 276 -16.49 -13.85 4.02
N ALA A 277 -16.53 -14.80 3.07
CA ALA A 277 -17.48 -14.77 1.96
C ALA A 277 -18.95 -14.90 2.41
N ASP A 278 -19.19 -15.52 3.56
CA ASP A 278 -20.50 -15.65 4.20
C ASP A 278 -20.79 -14.52 5.22
N SER A 279 -19.92 -13.51 5.30
CA SER A 279 -20.09 -12.32 6.15
C SER A 279 -20.47 -11.10 5.33
N ARG A 280 -21.43 -10.30 5.82
CA ARG A 280 -21.79 -9.03 5.16
C ARG A 280 -20.64 -8.03 5.17
N VAL A 281 -19.85 -8.00 6.25
CA VAL A 281 -18.60 -7.24 6.34
C VAL A 281 -17.50 -8.07 6.99
N SER A 282 -16.24 -7.80 6.64
CA SER A 282 -15.07 -8.36 7.32
C SER A 282 -14.43 -7.29 8.20
N LEU A 283 -14.37 -7.53 9.51
CA LEU A 283 -13.69 -6.68 10.48
C LEU A 283 -12.19 -6.94 10.38
N VAL A 284 -11.45 -5.90 10.02
CA VAL A 284 -10.02 -5.95 9.74
C VAL A 284 -9.29 -5.05 10.74
N PRO A 285 -9.05 -5.54 11.98
CA PRO A 285 -8.20 -4.82 12.91
C PRO A 285 -6.77 -4.75 12.39
N ARG A 286 -6.10 -3.62 12.65
CA ARG A 286 -4.64 -3.50 12.43
C ARG A 286 -3.86 -4.68 13.03
N GLY A 287 -2.68 -4.91 12.46
CA GLY A 287 -1.70 -5.87 12.97
C GLY A 287 -0.81 -5.24 14.04
N TRP A 288 0.44 -5.70 14.08
CA TRP A 288 1.48 -5.06 14.87
C TRP A 288 1.74 -3.63 14.40
N GLY A 289 1.92 -3.46 13.10
CA GLY A 289 1.85 -2.17 12.42
C GLY A 289 0.43 -1.59 12.38
N ARG A 290 0.26 -0.41 11.77
CA ARG A 290 -1.07 0.19 11.61
C ARG A 290 -1.90 -0.51 10.53
N SER A 291 -1.29 -1.27 9.63
CA SER A 291 -2.02 -2.07 8.63
C SER A 291 -2.02 -3.57 8.97
N ALA A 292 -2.69 -4.37 8.15
CA ALA A 292 -2.63 -5.83 8.17
C ALA A 292 -2.86 -6.36 6.75
N PHE A 293 -2.22 -7.49 6.40
CA PHE A 293 -2.47 -8.20 5.13
C PHE A 293 -3.96 -8.43 4.90
N HIS A 294 -4.68 -8.77 5.98
CA HIS A 294 -6.12 -9.03 5.97
C HIS A 294 -6.95 -7.90 5.34
N LEU A 295 -6.47 -6.65 5.39
CA LEU A 295 -7.13 -5.53 4.72
C LEU A 295 -7.13 -5.69 3.21
N ALA A 296 -5.95 -5.92 2.64
CA ALA A 296 -5.79 -6.11 1.21
C ALA A 296 -6.42 -7.43 0.77
N GLU A 297 -6.29 -8.50 1.55
CA GLU A 297 -6.91 -9.80 1.28
C GLU A 297 -8.44 -9.67 1.16
N THR A 298 -9.08 -8.93 2.06
CA THR A 298 -10.53 -8.66 2.02
C THR A 298 -10.94 -7.95 0.72
N VAL A 299 -10.18 -6.92 0.32
CA VAL A 299 -10.45 -6.18 -0.92
C VAL A 299 -10.20 -7.05 -2.15
N GLN A 300 -9.12 -7.83 -2.17
CA GLN A 300 -8.78 -8.77 -3.24
C GLN A 300 -9.87 -9.84 -3.44
N MET A 301 -10.48 -10.29 -2.35
CA MET A 301 -11.62 -11.20 -2.38
C MET A 301 -12.93 -10.53 -2.85
N GLY A 302 -12.92 -9.21 -3.07
CA GLY A 302 -14.10 -8.45 -3.43
C GLY A 302 -15.13 -8.38 -2.30
N LEU A 303 -14.68 -8.30 -1.05
CA LEU A 303 -15.55 -8.21 0.12
C LEU A 303 -15.47 -6.81 0.74
N VAL A 304 -16.40 -6.49 1.63
CA VAL A 304 -16.48 -5.17 2.30
C VAL A 304 -15.60 -5.14 3.56
N PRO A 305 -14.44 -4.45 3.58
CA PRO A 305 -13.64 -4.31 4.78
C PRO A 305 -14.20 -3.25 5.74
N VAL A 306 -14.09 -3.54 7.03
CA VAL A 306 -14.19 -2.56 8.12
C VAL A 306 -12.82 -2.50 8.77
N TYR A 307 -12.01 -1.52 8.37
CA TYR A 307 -10.70 -1.32 8.95
C TYR A 307 -10.84 -0.73 10.36
N VAL A 308 -10.24 -1.41 11.35
CA VAL A 308 -10.31 -1.03 12.77
C VAL A 308 -8.93 -0.63 13.28
N TYR A 309 -8.84 0.58 13.82
CA TYR A 309 -7.60 1.17 14.33
C TYR A 309 -7.77 1.72 15.75
N ASP A 310 -6.67 1.98 16.44
CA ASP A 310 -6.65 2.51 17.80
C ASP A 310 -5.81 3.79 17.96
N ASP A 311 -5.04 4.17 16.95
CA ASP A 311 -4.24 5.39 16.90
C ASP A 311 -4.67 6.31 15.75
N VAL A 312 -4.20 6.05 14.54
CA VAL A 312 -4.41 6.87 13.34
C VAL A 312 -4.93 5.99 12.22
N PRO A 313 -5.95 6.41 11.46
CA PRO A 313 -6.45 5.61 10.35
C PRO A 313 -5.37 5.42 9.30
N TRP A 314 -5.02 4.17 8.98
CA TRP A 314 -3.98 3.82 8.01
C TRP A 314 -4.56 3.00 6.84
N VAL A 315 -5.33 3.66 5.98
CA VAL A 315 -5.90 3.04 4.78
C VAL A 315 -5.47 3.78 3.51
N PRO A 316 -5.14 3.06 2.42
CA PRO A 316 -4.80 3.69 1.15
C PRO A 316 -5.99 4.45 0.61
N TYR A 317 -5.74 5.65 0.06
CA TYR A 317 -6.75 6.37 -0.70
C TYR A 317 -8.07 6.66 0.03
N LYS A 318 -7.99 6.99 1.33
CA LYS A 318 -9.14 7.07 2.25
C LYS A 318 -10.39 7.72 1.64
N ASP A 319 -10.30 9.01 1.33
CA ASP A 319 -11.45 9.85 0.97
C ASP A 319 -11.94 9.63 -0.48
N VAL A 320 -11.05 9.17 -1.37
CA VAL A 320 -11.35 9.06 -2.80
C VAL A 320 -11.77 7.65 -3.22
N LEU A 321 -11.33 6.63 -2.47
CA LEU A 321 -11.56 5.23 -2.80
C LEU A 321 -11.98 4.39 -1.60
N PHE A 322 -11.24 4.41 -0.48
CA PHE A 322 -11.45 3.42 0.58
C PHE A 322 -12.86 3.50 1.18
N GLU A 323 -13.36 4.70 1.46
CA GLU A 323 -14.70 4.90 2.02
C GLU A 323 -15.82 4.45 1.07
N LYS A 324 -15.53 4.31 -0.24
CA LYS A 324 -16.46 3.77 -1.24
C LYS A 324 -16.51 2.25 -1.25
N LEU A 325 -15.50 1.55 -0.74
CA LEU A 325 -15.45 0.08 -0.69
C LEU A 325 -15.59 -0.49 0.72
N GLY A 326 -15.43 0.32 1.76
CA GLY A 326 -15.40 -0.16 3.14
C GLY A 326 -15.73 0.91 4.17
N TYR A 327 -15.34 0.64 5.42
CA TYR A 327 -15.50 1.53 6.57
C TYR A 327 -14.19 1.66 7.34
N VAL A 328 -13.97 2.82 7.96
CA VAL A 328 -12.81 3.11 8.81
C VAL A 328 -13.35 3.46 10.19
N VAL A 329 -13.04 2.64 11.20
CA VAL A 329 -13.68 2.72 12.52
C VAL A 329 -12.60 2.75 13.60
N ASN A 330 -12.64 3.75 14.49
CA ASN A 330 -11.80 3.69 15.68
C ASN A 330 -12.35 2.62 16.63
N ILE A 331 -11.48 1.86 17.29
CA ILE A 331 -11.88 0.83 18.25
C ILE A 331 -12.77 1.40 19.38
N SER A 332 -12.68 2.68 19.73
CA SER A 332 -13.58 3.32 20.70
C SER A 332 -15.02 3.46 20.22
N GLU A 333 -15.25 3.44 18.90
CA GLU A 333 -16.56 3.61 18.26
C GLU A 333 -17.18 2.26 17.87
N MET A 334 -16.50 1.16 18.16
CA MET A 334 -16.88 -0.17 17.68
C MET A 334 -18.27 -0.60 18.18
N ASP A 335 -18.61 -0.35 19.45
CA ASP A 335 -19.95 -0.67 19.99
C ASP A 335 -21.06 0.01 19.18
N LEU A 336 -20.90 1.30 18.87
CA LEU A 336 -21.87 2.06 18.09
C LEU A 336 -21.94 1.55 16.64
N PHE A 337 -20.78 1.31 16.02
CA PHE A 337 -20.72 0.76 14.67
C PHE A 337 -21.44 -0.59 14.58
N LEU A 338 -21.14 -1.49 15.51
CA LEU A 338 -21.75 -2.81 15.61
C LEU A 338 -23.27 -2.68 15.77
N GLN A 339 -23.77 -1.88 16.72
CA GLN A 339 -25.21 -1.68 16.92
C GLN A 339 -25.96 -1.19 15.68
N ASN A 340 -25.32 -0.37 14.84
CA ASN A 340 -25.91 0.18 13.62
C ASN A 340 -25.79 -0.74 12.41
N LEU A 341 -24.85 -1.70 12.42
CA LEU A 341 -24.58 -2.58 11.28
C LEU A 341 -25.81 -3.37 10.78
N PRO A 342 -26.71 -3.90 11.62
CA PRO A 342 -27.95 -4.54 11.16
C PRO A 342 -28.88 -3.62 10.36
N SER A 343 -28.78 -2.31 10.55
CA SER A 343 -29.61 -1.30 9.88
C SER A 343 -29.01 -0.79 8.56
N VAL A 344 -27.76 -1.17 8.25
CA VAL A 344 -27.13 -0.86 6.96
C VAL A 344 -27.87 -1.63 5.86
N SER A 345 -28.27 -0.92 4.81
CA SER A 345 -29.02 -1.52 3.71
C SER A 345 -28.16 -2.48 2.89
N PHE A 346 -28.77 -3.52 2.32
CA PHE A 346 -28.07 -4.42 1.40
C PHE A 346 -27.55 -3.69 0.16
N ALA A 347 -28.31 -2.72 -0.37
CA ALA A 347 -27.89 -1.92 -1.51
C ALA A 347 -26.59 -1.14 -1.24
N GLU A 348 -26.39 -0.62 -0.03
CA GLU A 348 -25.15 0.05 0.35
C GLU A 348 -23.97 -0.92 0.39
N LEU A 349 -24.16 -2.10 0.99
CA LEU A 349 -23.12 -3.13 1.07
C LEU A 349 -22.76 -3.70 -0.30
N GLU A 350 -23.76 -3.92 -1.16
CA GLU A 350 -23.57 -4.34 -2.55
C GLU A 350 -22.81 -3.29 -3.36
N ALA A 351 -23.07 -1.99 -3.15
CA ALA A 351 -22.31 -0.92 -3.80
C ALA A 351 -20.84 -0.91 -3.37
N LYS A 352 -20.58 -1.13 -2.07
CA LYS A 352 -19.21 -1.25 -1.53
C LYS A 352 -18.49 -2.49 -2.09
N GLU A 353 -19.20 -3.62 -2.17
CA GLU A 353 -18.70 -4.86 -2.77
C GLU A 353 -18.37 -4.70 -4.25
N ALA A 354 -19.25 -4.05 -5.01
CA ALA A 354 -18.99 -3.73 -6.42
C ALA A 354 -17.76 -2.84 -6.59
N MET A 355 -17.51 -1.91 -5.65
CA MET A 355 -16.29 -1.11 -5.66
C MET A 355 -15.05 -1.95 -5.33
N ALA A 356 -15.12 -2.82 -4.32
CA ALA A 356 -14.02 -3.75 -3.99
C ALA A 356 -13.66 -4.63 -5.19
N LEU A 357 -14.67 -5.24 -5.85
CA LEU A 357 -14.50 -6.03 -7.06
C LEU A 357 -13.84 -5.27 -8.22
N LYS A 358 -14.08 -3.96 -8.31
CA LYS A 358 -13.50 -3.10 -9.37
C LYS A 358 -12.01 -2.83 -9.15
N VAL A 359 -11.52 -2.86 -7.91
CA VAL A 359 -10.15 -2.44 -7.55
C VAL A 359 -9.30 -3.56 -6.94
N ARG A 360 -9.78 -4.80 -7.01
CA ARG A 360 -9.16 -5.96 -6.39
C ARG A 360 -7.87 -6.44 -7.08
N ASP A 361 -7.68 -6.07 -8.35
CA ASP A 361 -6.63 -6.57 -9.24
C ASP A 361 -5.49 -5.55 -9.40
#